data_AF-A0A536RIG0-F1
#
_entry.id   AF-A0A536RIG0-F1
#
_cell.length_a   1.000
_cell.length_b   1.000
_cell.length_c   1.000
_cell.angle_alpha   90.00
_cell.angle_beta   90.00
_cell.angle_gamma   90.00
#
_symmetry.space_group_name_H-M   'P 1'
#
loop_
_entity.id
_entity.type
_entity.pdbx_description
1 polymer ?
#
loop_
_entity_poly.entity_id
_entity_poly.type
_entity_poly.pdbx_seq_one_letter_code
_entity_poly.pdbx_strand_id
1 'polypeptide(L)' 'MPSTRFAFPKERKEPLTDARHVRNAIARFNQVEDVSDAERRAAWRRIKTAAKKYGIEVSINRPRARTR' A
#
# COMPACT_ATOMS: atom_id res chain seq x y z
N MET A 1 1.54 -16.77 -8.45
CA MET A 1 0.73 -15.51 -8.43
C MET A 1 1.43 -14.46 -9.29
N PRO A 2 0.72 -13.75 -10.17
CA PRO A 2 1.33 -12.70 -10.99
C PRO A 2 1.78 -11.52 -10.12
N SER A 3 2.90 -10.90 -10.50
CA SER A 3 3.55 -9.81 -9.77
C SER A 3 2.67 -8.57 -9.63
N THR A 4 1.69 -8.40 -10.52
CA THR A 4 0.66 -7.36 -10.48
C THR A 4 -0.27 -7.43 -9.27
N ARG A 5 -0.28 -8.56 -8.54
CA ARG A 5 -1.08 -8.74 -7.30
C ARG A 5 -0.37 -8.26 -6.04
N PHE A 6 0.81 -7.65 -6.14
CA PHE A 6 1.57 -7.11 -5.01
C PHE A 6 1.68 -5.59 -5.14
N ALA A 7 1.67 -4.87 -4.01
CA ALA A 7 1.95 -3.44 -4.02
C ALA A 7 3.40 -3.16 -4.44
N PHE A 8 4.31 -4.05 -4.03
CA PHE A 8 5.74 -4.09 -4.36
C PHE A 8 6.04 -5.36 -5.19
N PRO A 9 5.92 -5.30 -6.53
CA PRO A 9 5.98 -6.49 -7.39
C PRO A 9 7.33 -7.22 -7.39
N LYS A 10 8.44 -6.47 -7.27
CA LYS A 10 9.80 -7.05 -7.29
C LYS A 10 10.10 -7.77 -5.98
N GLU A 11 9.75 -7.13 -4.86
CA GLU A 11 9.96 -7.60 -3.50
C GLU A 11 8.88 -8.60 -3.06
N ARG A 12 7.80 -8.72 -3.85
CA ARG A 12 6.59 -9.52 -3.55
C ARG A 12 6.00 -9.22 -2.16
N LYS A 13 6.13 -7.96 -1.72
CA LYS A 13 5.58 -7.45 -0.44
C LYS A 13 4.17 -6.89 -0.66
N GLU A 14 3.37 -6.92 0.41
CA GLU A 14 2.01 -6.38 0.45
C GLU A 14 1.08 -6.92 -0.65
N PRO A 15 0.64 -8.20 -0.56
CA PRO A 15 -0.34 -8.74 -1.49
C PRO A 15 -1.62 -7.90 -1.50
N LEU A 16 -2.31 -7.86 -2.64
CA LEU A 16 -3.54 -7.09 -2.89
C LEU A 16 -4.65 -8.02 -3.42
N THR A 17 -4.65 -9.28 -2.98
CA THR A 17 -5.51 -10.35 -3.53
C THR A 17 -6.94 -10.33 -3.01
N ASP A 18 -7.17 -9.73 -1.85
CA ASP A 18 -8.49 -9.59 -1.23
C ASP A 18 -8.54 -8.35 -0.32
N ALA A 19 -9.74 -8.06 0.18
CA ALA A 19 -9.98 -6.90 1.03
C ALA A 19 -9.15 -6.93 2.34
N ARG A 20 -8.91 -8.10 2.93
CA ARG A 20 -8.12 -8.23 4.16
C ARG A 20 -6.67 -7.86 3.90
N HIS A 21 -6.10 -8.38 2.81
CA HIS A 21 -4.75 -8.06 2.38
C HIS A 21 -4.59 -6.56 2.05
N VAL A 22 -5.57 -5.95 1.37
CA VAL A 22 -5.52 -4.51 1.08
C VAL A 22 -5.56 -3.65 2.35
N ARG A 23 -6.40 -3.98 3.34
CA ARG A 23 -6.40 -3.25 4.63
C ARG A 23 -5.07 -3.38 5.35
N ASN A 24 -4.48 -4.57 5.36
CA ASN A 24 -3.16 -4.80 5.95
C ASN A 24 -2.08 -3.98 5.24
N ALA A 25 -2.12 -3.94 3.90
CA ALA A 25 -1.18 -3.16 3.09
C ALA A 25 -1.27 -1.65 3.36
N ILE A 26 -2.48 -1.13 3.57
CA ILE A 26 -2.66 0.27 4.00
C ILE A 26 -2.07 0.49 5.39
N ALA A 27 -2.40 -0.37 6.36
CA ALA A 27 -1.97 -0.22 7.75
C ALA A 27 -0.45 -0.29 7.93
N ARG A 28 0.23 -1.10 7.09
CA ARG A 28 1.68 -1.36 7.18
C ARG A 28 2.51 -0.60 6.15
N PHE A 29 1.88 0.18 5.27
CA PHE A 29 2.56 0.87 4.16
C PHE A 29 3.80 1.68 4.60
N ASN A 30 3.74 2.33 5.76
CA ASN A 30 4.86 3.13 6.27
C ASN A 30 6.04 2.27 6.76
N GLN A 31 5.79 1.01 7.14
CA GLN A 31 6.79 0.07 7.67
C GLN A 31 7.63 -0.61 6.57
N VAL A 32 7.32 -0.41 5.29
CA VAL A 32 8.05 -1.07 4.20
C VAL A 32 9.40 -0.39 3.95
N GLU A 33 10.48 -1.02 4.38
CA GLU A 33 11.85 -0.55 4.16
C GLU A 33 12.48 -1.09 2.87
N ASP A 34 13.65 -0.56 2.51
CA ASP A 34 14.48 -0.94 1.35
C ASP A 34 13.81 -0.76 -0.02
N VAL A 35 13.04 0.33 -0.17
CA VAL A 35 12.34 0.67 -1.42
C VAL A 35 12.55 2.15 -1.75
N SER A 36 12.67 2.46 -3.03
CA SER A 36 12.78 3.85 -3.48
C SER A 36 11.46 4.62 -3.27
N ASP A 37 11.53 5.95 -3.19
CA ASP A 37 10.35 6.81 -3.16
C ASP A 37 9.45 6.64 -4.40
N ALA A 38 10.05 6.31 -5.55
CA ALA A 38 9.31 5.99 -6.76
C ALA A 38 8.52 4.69 -6.60
N GLU A 39 9.12 3.66 -6.00
CA GLU A 39 8.48 2.38 -5.68
C GLU A 39 7.38 2.55 -4.64
N ARG A 40 7.62 3.31 -3.56
CA ARG A 40 6.57 3.67 -2.59
C ARG A 40 5.39 4.36 -3.27
N ARG A 41 5.62 5.39 -4.08
CA ARG A 41 4.53 6.08 -4.81
C ARG A 41 3.78 5.15 -5.75
N ALA A 42 4.47 4.24 -6.44
CA ALA A 42 3.83 3.24 -7.29
C ALA A 42 3.00 2.23 -6.49
N ALA A 43 3.52 1.74 -5.37
CA ALA A 43 2.83 0.84 -4.46
C ALA A 43 1.56 1.49 -3.89
N TRP A 44 1.63 2.75 -3.46
CA TRP A 44 0.47 3.48 -2.96
C TRP A 44 -0.64 3.62 -4.01
N ARG A 45 -0.28 3.87 -5.28
CA ARG A 45 -1.26 3.89 -6.38
C ARG A 45 -1.96 2.54 -6.53
N ARG A 46 -1.21 1.43 -6.49
CA ARG A 46 -1.78 0.07 -6.58
C ARG A 46 -2.71 -0.24 -5.41
N ILE A 47 -2.30 0.11 -4.18
CA ILE A 47 -3.12 -0.05 -2.97
C ILE A 47 -4.44 0.72 -3.09
N LYS A 48 -4.41 1.98 -3.53
CA LYS A 48 -5.64 2.78 -3.74
C LYS A 48 -6.57 2.16 -4.79
N THR A 49 -6.02 1.68 -5.90
CA THR A 49 -6.80 1.00 -6.93
C THR A 49 -7.47 -0.27 -6.39
N ALA A 50 -6.72 -1.08 -5.63
CA ALA A 50 -7.26 -2.28 -4.99
C ALA A 50 -8.31 -1.93 -3.93
N ALA A 51 -8.07 -0.91 -3.11
CA ALA A 51 -9.02 -0.44 -2.11
C ALA A 51 -10.35 -0.02 -2.74
N LYS A 52 -10.31 0.74 -3.83
CA LYS A 52 -11.51 1.09 -4.61
C LYS A 52 -12.26 -0.15 -5.10
N LYS A 53 -11.55 -1.16 -5.60
CA LYS A 53 -12.15 -2.42 -6.08
C LYS A 53 -12.88 -3.18 -4.96
N TYR A 54 -12.35 -3.13 -3.73
CA TYR A 54 -12.93 -3.83 -2.58
C TYR A 54 -13.83 -2.94 -1.69
N GLY A 55 -14.13 -1.69 -2.10
CA GLY A 55 -14.94 -0.76 -1.32
C GLY A 55 -14.31 -0.33 0.01
N ILE A 56 -12.99 -0.33 0.09
CA ILE A 56 -12.25 0.11 1.28
C ILE A 56 -11.99 1.61 1.17
N GLU A 57 -12.47 2.36 2.16
CA GLU A 57 -12.18 3.77 2.27
C GLU A 57 -10.74 3.98 2.78
N VAL A 58 -9.97 4.82 2.07
CA VAL A 58 -8.59 5.14 2.42
C VAL A 58 -8.53 6.61 2.84
N SER A 59 -8.61 6.86 4.14
CA SER A 59 -8.38 8.18 4.71
C SER A 59 -6.87 8.43 4.80
N ILE A 60 -6.34 9.28 3.91
CA ILE A 60 -4.95 9.72 3.98
C ILE A 60 -4.84 10.71 5.14
N ASN A 61 -4.63 10.19 6.35
CA ASN A 61 -4.29 11.05 7.46
C ASN A 61 -2.85 11.50 7.24
N ARG A 62 -2.68 12.68 6.62
CA ARG A 62 -1.38 13.33 6.52
C ARG A 62 -0.83 13.36 7.94
N PRO A 63 0.36 12.77 8.23
CA PRO A 63 0.89 12.81 9.58
C PRO A 63 0.91 14.27 10.00
N ARG A 64 0.14 14.61 11.06
CA ARG A 64 0.32 15.91 11.70
C ARG A 64 1.80 15.95 12.03
N ALA A 65 2.49 16.97 11.53
CA ALA A 65 3.85 17.24 11.97
C ALA A 65 3.79 17.17 13.50
N ARG A 66 4.47 16.18 14.07
CA ARG A 66 4.69 16.14 15.51
C ARG A 66 5.64 17.30 15.75
N THR A 67 5.06 18.48 15.99
CA THR A 67 5.79 19.62 16.54
C THR A 67 6.35 19.09 17.87
N ARG A 68 7.66 18.93 17.91
CA ARG A 68 8.39 18.66 19.14
C ARG A 68 8.76 19.98 19.77
#